data_AF-A0A9P0AQY0-F1
#
_entry.id   AF-A0A9P0AQY0-F1
#
_cell.length_a   1.000
_cell.length_b   1.000
_cell.length_c   1.000
_cell.angle_alpha   90.00
_cell.angle_beta   90.00
_cell.angle_gamma   90.00
#
_symmetry.space_group_name_H-M   'P 1'
#
loop_
_entity.id
_entity.type
_entity.pdbx_description
1 polymer ?
#
loop_
_entity_poly.entity_id
_entity_poly.type
_entity_poly.pdbx_seq_one_letter_code
_entity_poly.pdbx_strand_id
1 'polypeptide(L)'
;MSTHCFPYRPYDYMYDPIFSVSGPTDHYKEAVKCKITTAKFQICPIFPNMFSDLRNYPRQKLVRRRSESIPLYVEPDNKPKMSTESFEVISSNVLGKDKCKFFKLPITNFPPRDILPYRTIAPFHIKKVPEKNEGKTQINVATNTVYSNAEAQTEPWEPPYKIIGEGEPEVLLLSFLKWGEGLPAGQHEIELIERARMKRAWEKAIKPNVADEQSMNQLKEYLEALELDEWAFREKEIQEIQDMRMELLQKMLEEVHENSKKRSQSKLNSIIERTIAEKNRKLEKLRNGAKRDLRKLGLAARGINQRYHKVNIIDEHVDFKSEIYAPMMRHGEHPKRWHKVIDENNKKYKAQFIGVEKISTLPTWIDKATKVTEREIDRKLPTRHICMRETKWTQPVLKELHEELKSMRVKEERRSCGLLKRIEVEQVLQYTSEAEAIPDEAESQYQAVVRLQSTIKGRATQVLIYEGRDRCRKLIETLRTSVGLLQSQKDEKLKTKLKVKSQQRQEFLKDYKLEQVKESLERLRGSSVGTLLDFLNKELRRLQCERKAHALCMSLERDLHTREAAEAGRRQRELRRRREHDEIFKQVVKIHQETVDMYLQDIIVEGMDFASQDEASCYIKAIARKIDLETEELYKL
;
A
#
# COMPACT_ATOMS: atom_id res chain seq x y z
N MET A 1 8.33 -8.94 -32.65
CA MET A 1 7.55 -7.71 -32.43
C MET A 1 7.14 -7.69 -30.96
N SER A 2 7.82 -6.87 -30.17
CA SER A 2 7.54 -6.66 -28.75
C SER A 2 6.39 -5.65 -28.67
N THR A 3 5.20 -6.10 -28.29
CA THR A 3 4.07 -5.22 -28.03
C THR A 3 4.32 -4.49 -26.71
N HIS A 4 4.76 -3.23 -26.79
CA HIS A 4 4.64 -2.30 -25.68
C HIS A 4 3.16 -2.19 -25.32
N CYS A 5 2.72 -2.91 -24.28
CA CYS A 5 1.41 -2.69 -23.68
C CYS A 5 1.47 -1.36 -22.93
N PHE A 6 0.83 -0.33 -23.48
CA PHE A 6 0.47 0.87 -22.73
C PHE A 6 -0.34 0.45 -21.50
N PRO A 7 -0.16 1.09 -20.34
CA PRO A 7 -0.94 0.77 -19.15
C PRO A 7 -2.40 1.20 -19.38
N TYR A 8 -3.28 0.23 -19.63
CA TYR A 8 -4.72 0.45 -19.74
C TYR A 8 -5.27 1.11 -18.47
N ARG A 9 -5.92 2.28 -18.63
CA ARG A 9 -6.63 2.94 -17.53
C ARG A 9 -7.94 2.21 -17.25
N PRO A 10 -8.45 2.25 -16.00
CA PRO A 10 -9.59 1.44 -15.58
C PRO A 10 -10.92 1.67 -16.30
N TYR A 11 -11.04 2.62 -17.23
CA TYR A 11 -12.29 2.89 -17.96
C TYR A 11 -12.07 3.01 -19.48
N ASP A 12 -10.90 2.61 -19.98
CA ASP A 12 -10.57 2.74 -21.41
C ASP A 12 -11.55 1.94 -22.31
N TYR A 13 -12.14 0.84 -21.81
CA TYR A 13 -13.16 0.08 -22.54
C TYR A 13 -14.44 0.85 -22.89
N MET A 14 -14.63 2.03 -22.32
CA MET A 14 -15.85 2.83 -22.44
C MET A 14 -15.66 4.13 -23.24
N TYR A 15 -14.47 4.74 -23.22
CA TYR A 15 -14.23 6.02 -23.90
C TYR A 15 -12.99 6.07 -24.79
N ASP A 16 -12.13 5.04 -24.79
CA ASP A 16 -10.93 5.03 -25.63
C ASP A 16 -11.29 4.51 -27.04
N PRO A 17 -11.19 5.34 -28.09
CA PRO A 17 -11.54 4.93 -29.45
C PRO A 17 -10.57 3.87 -30.03
N ILE A 18 -9.43 3.64 -29.39
CA ILE A 18 -8.43 2.65 -29.80
C ILE A 18 -8.67 1.30 -29.11
N PHE A 19 -9.50 1.27 -28.06
CA PHE A 19 -9.79 0.05 -27.33
C PHE A 19 -10.71 -0.87 -28.15
N SER A 20 -10.18 -2.03 -28.54
CA SER A 20 -10.91 -3.05 -29.29
C SER A 20 -10.91 -4.37 -28.54
N VAL A 21 -12.03 -5.09 -28.62
CA VAL A 21 -12.19 -6.41 -28.02
C VAL A 21 -12.82 -7.35 -29.04
N SER A 22 -12.51 -8.64 -28.96
CA SER A 22 -13.00 -9.71 -29.83
C SER A 22 -14.52 -9.86 -29.87
N GLY A 23 -15.25 -9.38 -28.86
CA GLY A 23 -16.71 -9.46 -28.85
C GLY A 23 -17.37 -8.92 -27.57
N PRO A 24 -18.72 -8.93 -27.51
CA PRO A 24 -19.50 -8.34 -26.42
C PRO A 24 -19.27 -9.03 -25.07
N THR A 25 -18.98 -10.34 -25.07
CA THR A 25 -18.65 -11.09 -23.86
C THR A 25 -17.34 -10.62 -23.24
N ASP A 26 -16.35 -10.31 -24.07
CA ASP A 26 -15.04 -9.87 -23.62
C ASP A 26 -15.06 -8.38 -23.24
N HIS A 27 -15.89 -7.57 -23.91
CA HIS A 27 -16.23 -6.20 -23.48
C HIS A 27 -16.84 -6.20 -22.07
N TYR A 28 -17.79 -7.11 -21.81
CA TYR A 28 -18.39 -7.27 -20.47
C TYR A 28 -17.37 -7.73 -19.42
N LYS A 29 -16.43 -8.62 -19.77
CA LYS A 29 -15.36 -9.04 -18.85
C LYS A 29 -14.46 -7.87 -18.45
N GLU A 30 -14.07 -7.04 -19.41
CA GLU A 30 -13.28 -5.86 -19.11
C GLU A 30 -14.11 -4.86 -18.29
N ALA A 31 -15.40 -4.66 -18.58
CA ALA A 31 -16.29 -3.84 -17.74
C ALA A 31 -16.37 -4.31 -16.27
N VAL A 32 -16.42 -5.63 -16.04
CA VAL A 32 -16.39 -6.23 -14.70
C VAL A 32 -15.04 -6.02 -14.02
N LYS A 33 -13.94 -6.24 -14.74
CA LYS A 33 -12.57 -6.02 -14.25
C LYS A 33 -12.36 -4.56 -13.85
N CYS A 34 -12.89 -3.62 -14.62
CA CYS A 34 -12.92 -2.19 -14.32
C CYS A 34 -13.70 -1.87 -13.04
N LYS A 35 -14.89 -2.46 -12.84
CA LYS A 35 -15.66 -2.30 -11.58
C LYS A 35 -14.91 -2.81 -10.35
N ILE A 36 -14.08 -3.83 -10.52
CA ILE A 36 -13.26 -4.41 -9.44
C ILE A 36 -12.04 -3.52 -9.15
N THR A 37 -11.32 -3.05 -10.19
CA THR A 37 -10.12 -2.20 -10.02
C THR A 37 -10.45 -0.81 -9.50
N THR A 38 -11.64 -0.30 -9.78
CA THR A 38 -12.12 1.04 -9.35
C THR A 38 -12.77 1.03 -7.96
N ALA A 39 -13.00 -0.15 -7.38
CA ALA A 39 -13.56 -0.28 -6.04
C ALA A 39 -12.56 0.23 -4.98
N LYS A 40 -12.72 1.48 -4.56
CA LYS A 40 -11.94 2.07 -3.47
C LYS A 40 -12.48 1.57 -2.13
N PHE A 41 -11.63 0.94 -1.32
CA PHE A 41 -11.94 0.56 0.05
C PHE A 41 -11.35 1.59 1.01
N GLN A 42 -12.11 1.95 2.04
CA GLN A 42 -11.64 2.76 3.16
C GLN A 42 -11.57 1.86 4.39
N ILE A 43 -10.44 1.92 5.09
CA ILE A 43 -10.29 1.32 6.41
C ILE A 43 -11.00 2.26 7.39
N CYS A 44 -12.10 1.79 7.99
CA CYS A 44 -12.82 2.52 9.02
C CYS A 44 -12.62 1.81 10.37
N PRO A 45 -12.17 2.51 11.42
CA PRO A 45 -12.08 1.91 12.73
C PRO A 45 -13.48 1.56 13.25
N ILE A 46 -13.58 0.45 13.98
CA ILE A 46 -14.78 0.10 14.74
C ILE A 46 -14.60 0.70 16.13
N PHE A 47 -15.17 1.89 16.38
CA PHE A 47 -14.94 2.66 17.61
C PHE A 47 -15.06 1.85 18.91
N PRO A 48 -16.06 0.97 19.11
CA PRO A 48 -16.14 0.15 20.32
C PRO A 48 -14.96 -0.82 20.51
N ASN A 49 -14.31 -1.23 19.42
CA ASN A 49 -13.29 -2.27 19.39
C ASN A 49 -11.94 -1.72 18.87
N MET A 50 -11.74 -0.40 18.82
CA MET A 50 -10.61 0.21 18.10
C MET A 50 -9.24 -0.22 18.66
N PHE A 51 -9.18 -0.65 19.92
CA PHE A 51 -7.98 -1.10 20.60
C PHE A 51 -7.91 -2.62 20.78
N SER A 52 -8.83 -3.41 20.21
CA SER A 52 -8.82 -4.86 20.37
C SER A 52 -7.94 -5.56 19.34
N ASP A 53 -7.09 -6.46 19.83
CA ASP A 53 -6.24 -7.34 19.02
C ASP A 53 -6.83 -8.75 18.83
N LEU A 54 -8.03 -9.00 19.37
CA LEU A 54 -8.74 -10.27 19.28
C LEU A 54 -9.31 -10.51 17.87
N ARG A 55 -9.12 -11.71 17.33
CA ARG A 55 -9.57 -12.09 15.98
C ARG A 55 -11.09 -11.99 15.78
N ASN A 56 -11.87 -12.21 16.83
CA ASN A 56 -13.35 -12.14 16.79
C ASN A 56 -13.89 -10.71 16.95
N TYR A 57 -13.05 -9.77 17.43
CA TYR A 57 -13.39 -8.36 17.62
C TYR A 57 -12.38 -7.50 16.84
N PRO A 58 -12.56 -7.34 15.53
CA PRO A 58 -11.61 -6.59 14.72
C PRO A 58 -11.67 -5.09 15.04
N ARG A 59 -10.50 -4.47 15.20
CA ARG A 59 -10.36 -3.02 15.42
C ARG A 59 -10.76 -2.13 14.25
N GLN A 60 -10.75 -2.68 13.04
CA GLN A 60 -11.05 -1.96 11.81
C GLN A 60 -11.84 -2.84 10.84
N LYS A 61 -12.71 -2.21 10.05
CA LYS A 61 -13.42 -2.85 8.95
C LYS A 61 -13.13 -2.14 7.64
N LEU A 62 -13.03 -2.91 6.56
CA LEU A 62 -12.95 -2.37 5.21
C LEU A 62 -14.35 -2.03 4.73
N VAL A 63 -14.63 -0.75 4.51
CA VAL A 63 -15.89 -0.28 3.94
C VAL A 63 -15.63 0.15 2.50
N ARG A 64 -16.38 -0.41 1.54
CA ARG A 64 -16.33 0.04 0.14
C ARG A 64 -16.88 1.47 0.06
N ARG A 65 -16.08 2.41 -0.44
CA ARG A 65 -16.60 3.74 -0.78
C ARG A 65 -17.53 3.61 -1.99
N ARG A 66 -18.65 4.34 -1.97
CA ARG A 66 -19.45 4.56 -3.18
C ARG A 66 -18.54 5.29 -4.16
N SER A 67 -18.21 4.65 -5.29
CA SER A 67 -17.58 5.33 -6.41
C SER A 67 -18.56 6.40 -6.92
N GLU A 68 -18.05 7.57 -7.31
CA GLU A 68 -18.85 8.56 -8.02
C GLU A 68 -19.54 7.88 -9.22
N SER A 69 -20.83 8.18 -9.42
CA SER A 69 -21.54 7.74 -10.62
C SER A 69 -20.87 8.40 -11.82
N ILE A 70 -20.40 7.57 -12.75
CA ILE A 70 -19.83 8.03 -14.02
C ILE A 70 -20.90 8.91 -14.72
N PRO A 71 -20.52 10.07 -15.28
CA PRO A 71 -21.44 10.86 -16.10
C PRO A 71 -21.92 9.99 -17.28
N LEU A 72 -23.23 9.93 -17.49
CA LEU A 72 -23.82 9.24 -18.64
C LEU A 72 -23.21 9.83 -19.92
N TYR A 73 -22.75 8.96 -20.82
CA TYR A 73 -22.31 9.37 -22.15
C TYR A 73 -23.51 9.97 -22.87
N VAL A 74 -23.44 11.27 -23.17
CA VAL A 74 -24.42 12.00 -23.97
C VAL A 74 -23.87 12.08 -25.38
N GLU A 75 -24.54 11.45 -26.34
CA GLU A 75 -24.24 11.66 -27.77
C GLU A 75 -24.45 13.15 -28.11
N PRO A 76 -23.56 13.80 -28.89
CA PRO A 76 -23.66 15.22 -29.20
C PRO A 76 -24.96 15.66 -29.91
N ASP A 77 -25.73 14.71 -30.45
CA ASP A 77 -26.86 15.01 -31.35
C ASP A 77 -28.25 14.90 -30.72
N ASN A 78 -28.36 14.51 -29.44
CA ASN A 78 -29.65 14.48 -28.74
C ASN A 78 -29.69 15.49 -27.60
N LYS A 79 -30.10 16.72 -27.92
CA LYS A 79 -30.55 17.70 -26.91
C LYS A 79 -31.86 17.20 -26.28
N PRO A 80 -31.91 16.82 -24.99
CA PRO A 80 -33.19 16.65 -24.34
C PRO A 80 -33.83 18.03 -24.17
N LYS A 81 -35.08 18.15 -24.61
CA LYS A 81 -35.93 19.31 -24.27
C LYS A 81 -35.95 19.44 -22.76
N MET A 82 -35.51 20.59 -22.25
CA MET A 82 -35.67 20.94 -20.84
C MET A 82 -37.16 21.02 -20.52
N SER A 83 -37.70 19.97 -19.91
CA SER A 83 -38.90 20.09 -19.09
C SER A 83 -38.48 20.71 -17.77
N THR A 84 -38.88 21.95 -17.57
CA THR A 84 -38.93 22.64 -16.28
C THR A 84 -39.91 21.90 -15.36
N GLU A 85 -39.47 20.80 -14.78
CA GLU A 85 -40.07 20.27 -13.56
C GLU A 85 -39.20 20.73 -12.39
N SER A 86 -39.76 21.67 -11.63
CA SER A 86 -39.25 22.10 -10.34
C SER A 86 -38.87 20.89 -9.49
N PHE A 87 -37.59 20.79 -9.14
CA PHE A 87 -37.09 19.85 -8.14
C PHE A 87 -37.69 20.25 -6.78
N GLU A 88 -38.88 19.74 -6.47
CA GLU A 88 -39.37 19.73 -5.11
C GLU A 88 -38.45 18.84 -4.28
N VAL A 89 -37.79 19.45 -3.30
CA VAL A 89 -37.03 18.72 -2.28
C VAL A 89 -38.05 17.93 -1.45
N ILE A 90 -38.27 16.66 -1.83
CA ILE A 90 -39.07 15.73 -1.04
C ILE A 90 -38.35 15.56 0.32
N SER A 91 -38.87 16.24 1.34
CA SER A 91 -38.36 16.12 2.70
C SER A 91 -38.61 14.69 3.19
N SER A 92 -37.53 13.93 3.40
CA SER A 92 -37.61 12.55 3.88
C SER A 92 -38.13 12.52 5.31
N ASN A 93 -39.29 11.89 5.51
CA ASN A 93 -39.99 11.87 6.79
C ASN A 93 -39.41 10.74 7.68
N VAL A 94 -38.43 11.11 8.51
CA VAL A 94 -37.59 10.20 9.33
C VAL A 94 -38.41 9.34 10.30
N LEU A 95 -39.60 9.80 10.71
CA LEU A 95 -40.50 9.08 11.62
C LEU A 95 -41.58 8.27 10.90
N GLY A 96 -41.78 8.49 9.60
CA GLY A 96 -42.83 7.87 8.81
C GLY A 96 -42.30 6.78 7.88
N LYS A 97 -42.77 6.81 6.63
CA LYS A 97 -42.49 5.79 5.59
C LYS A 97 -41.00 5.57 5.33
N ASP A 98 -40.15 6.57 5.55
CA ASP A 98 -38.70 6.48 5.31
C ASP A 98 -37.88 6.02 6.53
N LYS A 99 -38.53 5.71 7.67
CA LYS A 99 -37.86 5.31 8.92
C LYS A 99 -36.88 4.14 8.76
N CYS A 100 -37.22 3.16 7.91
CA CYS A 100 -36.39 1.98 7.65
C CYS A 100 -35.07 2.29 6.92
N LYS A 101 -34.95 3.46 6.28
CA LYS A 101 -33.71 3.91 5.62
C LYS A 101 -32.71 4.50 6.62
N PHE A 102 -33.20 5.04 7.75
CA PHE A 102 -32.38 5.75 8.74
C PHE A 102 -32.08 4.91 9.99
N PHE A 103 -32.91 3.92 10.32
CA PHE A 103 -32.69 3.03 11.47
C PHE A 103 -32.53 1.58 11.02
N LYS A 104 -31.34 1.01 11.22
CA LYS A 104 -31.06 -0.41 10.95
C LYS A 104 -31.50 -1.28 12.13
N LEU A 105 -32.76 -1.67 12.14
CA LEU A 105 -33.21 -2.84 12.89
C LEU A 105 -33.54 -3.94 11.88
N PRO A 106 -32.97 -5.16 12.01
CA PRO A 106 -33.37 -6.27 11.16
C PRO A 106 -34.83 -6.61 11.46
N ILE A 107 -35.65 -6.75 10.42
CA ILE A 107 -37.02 -7.27 10.54
C ILE A 107 -36.89 -8.77 10.83
N THR A 108 -36.77 -9.12 12.11
CA THR A 108 -36.95 -10.50 12.56
C THR A 108 -38.34 -10.62 13.15
N ASN A 109 -39.19 -11.40 12.50
CA ASN A 109 -40.49 -11.80 13.00
C ASN A 109 -40.30 -12.57 14.32
N PHE A 110 -40.77 -12.00 15.42
CA PHE A 110 -40.94 -12.70 16.70
C PHE A 110 -42.32 -12.32 17.30
N PRO A 111 -42.91 -13.22 18.11
CA PRO A 111 -44.33 -13.20 18.51
C PRO A 111 -44.69 -12.04 19.47
N PRO A 112 -45.98 -11.86 19.80
CA PRO A 112 -46.51 -10.67 20.45
C PRO A 112 -45.87 -10.33 21.81
N ARG A 113 -45.98 -9.05 22.14
CA ARG A 113 -45.32 -8.24 23.17
C ARG A 113 -45.52 -8.62 24.65
N ASP A 114 -45.98 -9.81 24.98
CA ASP A 114 -46.22 -10.17 26.36
C ASP A 114 -45.17 -11.18 26.81
N ILE A 115 -44.56 -10.91 27.96
CA ILE A 115 -43.44 -11.64 28.59
C ILE A 115 -42.07 -11.06 28.18
N LEU A 116 -41.65 -9.99 28.85
CA LEU A 116 -40.40 -9.89 29.61
C LEU A 116 -40.35 -8.53 30.34
N PRO A 117 -39.85 -8.48 31.60
CA PRO A 117 -40.00 -7.33 32.47
C PRO A 117 -39.15 -6.14 32.02
N TYR A 118 -39.77 -4.97 32.04
CA TYR A 118 -39.18 -3.68 31.74
C TYR A 118 -38.04 -3.38 32.73
N ARG A 119 -36.78 -3.37 32.27
CA ARG A 119 -35.68 -2.77 33.04
C ARG A 119 -35.52 -1.31 32.59
N THR A 120 -36.26 -0.42 33.24
CA THR A 120 -35.99 1.03 33.22
C THR A 120 -34.57 1.26 33.73
N ILE A 121 -33.67 1.71 32.85
CA ILE A 121 -32.41 2.31 33.26
C ILE A 121 -32.65 3.82 33.36
N ALA A 122 -32.43 4.36 34.56
CA ALA A 122 -32.61 5.76 34.89
C ALA A 122 -31.65 6.68 34.08
N PRO A 123 -32.05 7.93 33.80
CA PRO A 123 -31.17 8.91 33.17
C PRO A 123 -30.06 9.35 34.13
N PHE A 124 -28.80 9.12 33.74
CA PHE A 124 -27.62 9.50 34.51
C PHE A 124 -27.47 11.03 34.56
N HIS A 125 -27.28 11.58 35.75
CA HIS A 125 -26.86 12.97 35.97
C HIS A 125 -25.35 13.10 35.78
N ILE A 126 -24.91 14.04 34.94
CA ILE A 126 -23.50 14.39 34.76
C ILE A 126 -23.16 15.57 35.68
N LYS A 127 -22.34 15.33 36.71
CA LYS A 127 -21.66 16.41 37.47
C LYS A 127 -20.31 16.69 36.81
N LYS A 128 -20.04 17.96 36.48
CA LYS A 128 -18.69 18.42 36.11
C LYS A 128 -17.83 18.51 37.37
N VAL A 129 -16.67 17.87 37.34
CA VAL A 129 -15.58 18.08 38.30
C VAL A 129 -14.54 18.97 37.62
N PRO A 130 -13.99 20.01 38.28
CA PRO A 130 -12.94 20.82 37.70
C PRO A 130 -11.62 20.04 37.61
N GLU A 131 -10.95 20.17 36.47
CA GLU A 131 -9.57 19.72 36.27
C GLU A 131 -8.62 20.52 37.16
N LYS A 132 -7.74 19.82 37.88
CA LYS A 132 -6.50 20.37 38.41
C LYS A 132 -5.33 19.64 37.75
N ASN A 133 -4.38 20.45 37.30
CA ASN A 133 -3.20 20.06 36.55
C ASN A 133 -2.21 19.22 37.38
N GLU A 134 -1.67 18.22 36.67
CA GLU A 134 -0.27 17.77 36.60
C GLU A 134 0.49 17.32 37.86
N GLY A 135 0.98 16.07 37.75
CA GLY A 135 2.21 15.63 38.40
C GLY A 135 2.03 14.65 39.55
N LYS A 136 1.81 13.36 39.26
CA LYS A 136 2.36 12.19 40.00
C LYS A 136 1.98 10.87 39.30
N THR A 137 2.95 9.97 39.26
CA THR A 137 2.91 8.61 38.70
C THR A 137 1.74 7.79 39.25
N GLN A 138 0.94 7.17 38.37
CA GLN A 138 -0.10 6.22 38.78
C GLN A 138 0.52 4.85 39.08
N ILE A 139 0.61 4.49 40.36
CA ILE A 139 0.76 3.09 40.81
C ILE A 139 -0.65 2.53 41.02
N ASN A 140 -0.90 1.32 40.53
CA ASN A 140 -2.19 0.63 40.60
C ASN A 140 -2.62 0.45 42.06
N VAL A 141 -3.76 1.05 42.41
CA VAL A 141 -4.42 0.89 43.71
C VAL A 141 -5.25 -0.39 43.68
N ALA A 142 -4.64 -1.50 44.11
CA ALA A 142 -5.37 -2.65 44.60
C ALA A 142 -4.71 -3.09 45.91
N THR A 143 -5.49 -3.01 46.99
CA THR A 143 -5.21 -3.47 48.36
C THR A 143 -3.99 -2.86 49.05
N ASN A 144 -4.16 -1.67 49.64
CA ASN A 144 -3.26 -1.21 50.70
C ASN A 144 -3.91 -1.47 52.07
N THR A 145 -3.15 -2.14 52.93
CA THR A 145 -3.36 -2.19 54.38
C THR A 145 -3.33 -0.78 54.98
N VAL A 146 -3.99 -0.59 56.12
CA VAL A 146 -4.15 0.69 56.85
C VAL A 146 -2.82 1.44 57.11
N TYR A 147 -1.68 0.76 57.01
CA TYR A 147 -0.35 1.35 57.00
C TYR A 147 0.24 1.26 55.58
N SER A 148 0.33 2.39 54.89
CA SER A 148 1.01 2.52 53.61
C SER A 148 2.51 2.69 53.85
N ASN A 149 3.36 1.82 53.31
CA ASN A 149 4.83 2.03 53.34
C ASN A 149 5.26 3.30 52.58
N ALA A 150 4.38 3.91 51.77
CA ALA A 150 4.64 5.20 51.13
C ALA A 150 4.40 6.40 52.05
N GLU A 151 3.71 6.21 53.19
CA GLU A 151 3.58 7.18 54.28
C GLU A 151 4.62 6.95 55.38
N ALA A 152 5.48 5.93 55.24
CA ALA A 152 6.64 5.82 56.08
C ALA A 152 7.50 7.07 55.88
N GLN A 153 7.78 7.79 56.96
CA GLN A 153 8.58 9.00 56.96
C GLN A 153 9.98 8.69 56.41
N THR A 154 10.21 9.02 55.13
CA THR A 154 11.50 8.83 54.45
C THR A 154 12.48 9.97 54.72
N GLU A 155 11.98 11.12 55.16
CA GLU A 155 12.81 12.26 55.57
C GLU A 155 13.08 12.19 57.08
N PRO A 156 14.35 12.07 57.50
CA PRO A 156 14.72 12.12 58.91
C PRO A 156 14.11 13.36 59.58
N TRP A 157 13.52 13.19 60.76
CA TRP A 157 12.93 14.31 61.50
C TRP A 157 14.01 15.32 61.92
N GLU A 158 13.84 16.58 61.51
CA GLU A 158 14.71 17.69 61.91
C GLU A 158 14.15 18.41 63.15
N PRO A 159 14.90 18.48 64.27
CA PRO A 159 14.46 19.21 65.45
C PRO A 159 14.52 20.74 65.23
N PRO A 160 13.61 21.52 65.85
CA PRO A 160 13.67 22.98 65.81
C PRO A 160 14.94 23.48 66.53
N TYR A 161 15.71 24.35 65.88
CA TYR A 161 16.94 24.92 66.42
C TYR A 161 16.82 26.44 66.65
N LYS A 162 17.70 26.98 67.51
CA LYS A 162 17.86 28.43 67.72
C LYS A 162 19.32 28.80 67.42
N ILE A 163 19.52 29.85 66.64
CA ILE A 163 20.86 30.34 66.29
C ILE A 163 21.37 31.18 67.49
N ILE A 164 22.52 30.79 68.05
CA ILE A 164 23.17 31.49 69.18
C ILE A 164 24.46 32.12 68.64
N GLY A 165 24.48 33.45 68.46
CA GLY A 165 25.63 34.22 67.96
C GLY A 165 25.27 35.26 66.88
N GLU A 166 26.24 36.06 66.44
CA GLU A 166 26.10 36.99 65.30
C GLU A 166 26.50 36.29 63.99
N GLY A 167 25.50 35.96 63.15
CA GLY A 167 25.68 35.40 61.81
C GLY A 167 24.81 34.18 61.51
N GLU A 168 24.55 33.92 60.21
CA GLU A 168 23.82 32.74 59.74
C GLU A 168 24.78 31.57 59.48
N PRO A 169 24.66 30.42 60.19
CA PRO A 169 25.59 29.31 60.01
C PRO A 169 25.43 28.62 58.65
N GLU A 170 26.56 28.32 57.99
CA GLU A 170 26.58 27.81 56.61
C GLU A 170 25.80 26.51 56.41
N VAL A 171 25.73 25.69 57.47
CA VAL A 171 25.05 24.39 57.49
C VAL A 171 23.55 24.53 57.21
N LEU A 172 22.92 25.63 57.63
CA LEU A 172 21.48 25.84 57.40
C LEU A 172 21.16 26.18 55.94
N LEU A 173 22.11 26.79 55.22
CA LEU A 173 21.95 27.04 53.78
C LEU A 173 22.06 25.75 52.95
N LEU A 174 22.62 24.67 53.51
CA LEU A 174 22.76 23.37 52.84
C LEU A 174 21.55 22.45 53.06
N SER A 175 20.44 22.97 53.58
CA SER A 175 19.20 22.21 53.81
C SER A 175 18.58 21.59 52.55
N PHE A 176 18.96 22.07 51.36
CA PHE A 176 18.54 21.47 50.09
C PHE A 176 19.30 20.19 49.73
N LEU A 177 20.44 19.90 50.36
CA LEU A 177 21.19 18.65 50.16
C LEU A 177 20.63 17.57 51.09
N LYS A 178 19.96 16.57 50.51
CA LYS A 178 19.34 15.47 51.25
C LYS A 178 19.90 14.12 50.78
N TRP A 179 19.69 13.07 51.57
CA TRP A 179 20.09 11.72 51.18
C TRP A 179 19.35 11.29 49.90
N GLY A 180 20.10 10.99 48.82
CA GLY A 180 19.54 10.73 47.50
C GLY A 180 19.28 11.97 46.64
N GLU A 181 19.39 13.16 47.22
CA GLU A 181 19.35 14.47 46.55
C GLU A 181 20.62 15.26 46.92
N GLY A 182 21.77 14.74 46.49
CA GLY A 182 23.08 15.37 46.64
C GLY A 182 23.88 15.03 47.89
N LEU A 183 23.52 13.95 48.60
CA LEU A 183 24.39 13.29 49.57
C LEU A 183 24.51 11.79 49.24
N PRO A 184 25.71 11.18 49.31
CA PRO A 184 26.98 11.75 49.79
C PRO A 184 27.58 12.79 48.83
N ALA A 185 28.22 13.81 49.41
CA ALA A 185 28.69 14.97 48.65
C ALA A 185 29.70 14.58 47.57
N GLY A 186 29.35 14.79 46.31
CA GLY A 186 30.20 14.67 45.13
C GLY A 186 30.94 15.97 44.81
N GLN A 187 31.75 15.95 43.75
CA GLN A 187 32.55 17.11 43.31
C GLN A 187 31.66 18.32 42.98
N HIS A 188 30.52 18.09 42.35
CA HIS A 188 29.56 19.13 41.98
C HIS A 188 28.99 19.88 43.19
N GLU A 189 28.60 19.15 44.24
CA GLU A 189 28.07 19.78 45.47
C GLU A 189 29.15 20.54 46.21
N ILE A 190 30.41 20.07 46.18
CA ILE A 190 31.55 20.80 46.73
C ILE A 190 31.75 22.12 45.95
N GLU A 191 31.68 22.11 44.63
CA GLU A 191 31.79 23.33 43.80
C GLU A 191 30.66 24.33 44.08
N LEU A 192 29.42 23.86 44.29
CA LEU A 192 28.29 24.69 44.70
C LEU A 192 28.52 25.34 46.07
N ILE A 193 29.05 24.58 47.04
CA ILE A 193 29.39 25.08 48.37
C ILE A 193 30.51 26.13 48.30
N GLU A 194 31.55 25.87 47.51
CA GLU A 194 32.67 26.79 47.32
C GLU A 194 32.22 28.09 46.64
N ARG A 195 31.35 28.02 45.63
CA ARG A 195 30.75 29.20 44.99
C ARG A 195 29.88 29.99 45.96
N ALA A 196 29.06 29.33 46.78
CA ALA A 196 28.25 30.01 47.79
C ALA A 196 29.12 30.74 48.83
N ARG A 197 30.26 30.14 49.23
CA ARG A 197 31.26 30.78 50.10
C ARG A 197 31.92 31.98 49.43
N MET A 198 32.31 31.83 48.16
CA MET A 198 32.85 32.95 47.38
C MET A 198 31.85 34.10 47.35
N LYS A 199 30.59 33.85 46.98
CA LYS A 199 29.53 34.86 46.93
C LYS A 199 29.38 35.63 48.26
N ARG A 200 29.36 34.93 49.39
CA ARG A 200 29.29 35.58 50.72
C ARG A 200 30.55 36.38 51.06
N ALA A 201 31.73 35.87 50.72
CA ALA A 201 32.99 36.60 50.92
C ALA A 201 32.99 37.90 50.10
N TRP A 202 32.46 37.85 48.88
CA TRP A 202 32.26 39.00 48.00
C TRP A 202 31.25 40.00 48.56
N GLU A 203 30.05 39.56 48.98
CA GLU A 203 29.03 40.40 49.61
C GLU A 203 29.55 41.09 50.88
N LYS A 204 30.42 40.43 51.65
CA LYS A 204 31.04 41.01 52.84
C LYS A 204 32.13 42.03 52.52
N ALA A 205 32.85 41.84 51.42
CA ALA A 205 33.92 42.72 50.96
C ALA A 205 33.38 44.01 50.31
N ILE A 206 32.27 43.92 49.58
CA ILE A 206 31.64 45.05 48.90
C ILE A 206 30.62 45.71 49.84
N LYS A 207 31.07 46.75 50.57
CA LYS A 207 30.18 47.63 51.35
C LYS A 207 30.16 49.03 50.72
N PRO A 208 29.17 49.35 49.88
CA PRO A 208 29.13 50.63 49.18
C PRO A 208 28.82 51.79 50.14
N ASN A 209 29.38 52.97 49.84
CA ASN A 209 28.99 54.21 50.49
C ASN A 209 27.81 54.84 49.70
N VAL A 210 26.62 54.86 50.31
CA VAL A 210 25.37 55.27 49.63
C VAL A 210 25.39 56.72 49.14
N ALA A 211 26.32 57.55 49.65
CA ALA A 211 26.46 58.95 49.28
C ALA A 211 27.19 59.20 47.94
N ASP A 212 28.01 58.25 47.46
CA ASP A 212 28.91 58.47 46.31
C ASP A 212 28.41 57.74 45.05
N GLU A 213 27.96 58.48 44.03
CA GLU A 213 27.41 57.91 42.78
C GLU A 213 28.38 56.99 42.02
N GLN A 214 29.68 57.28 42.08
CA GLN A 214 30.72 56.44 41.44
C GLN A 214 30.84 55.06 42.11
N SER A 215 30.72 55.00 43.44
CA SER A 215 30.78 53.74 44.18
C SER A 215 29.55 52.87 43.91
N MET A 216 28.40 53.49 43.66
CA MET A 216 27.16 52.81 43.28
C MET A 216 27.21 52.27 41.84
N ASN A 217 27.86 52.97 40.92
CA ASN A 217 28.06 52.47 39.55
C ASN A 217 29.04 51.30 39.52
N GLN A 218 30.14 51.38 40.28
CA GLN A 218 31.07 50.25 40.45
C GLN A 218 30.36 49.03 41.04
N LEU A 219 29.48 49.21 42.04
CA LEU A 219 28.69 48.11 42.59
C LEU A 219 27.78 47.46 41.54
N LYS A 220 27.13 48.25 40.67
CA LYS A 220 26.29 47.71 39.60
C LYS A 220 27.11 46.87 38.62
N GLU A 221 28.26 47.39 38.19
CA GLU A 221 29.17 46.66 37.29
C GLU A 221 29.65 45.34 37.93
N TYR A 222 29.96 45.35 39.23
CA TYR A 222 30.34 44.14 39.95
C TYR A 222 29.19 43.15 40.12
N LEU A 223 27.97 43.64 40.40
CA LEU A 223 26.79 42.79 40.53
C LEU A 223 26.45 42.13 39.18
N GLU A 224 26.50 42.90 38.09
CA GLU A 224 26.31 42.38 36.73
C GLU A 224 27.35 41.31 36.39
N ALA A 225 28.63 41.51 36.75
CA ALA A 225 29.67 40.50 36.54
C ALA A 225 29.43 39.20 37.33
N LEU A 226 29.01 39.31 38.60
CA LEU A 226 28.66 38.14 39.42
C LEU A 226 27.45 37.39 38.88
N GLU A 227 26.43 38.10 38.43
CA GLU A 227 25.27 37.49 37.77
C GLU A 227 25.74 36.74 36.51
N LEU A 228 26.54 37.36 35.63
CA LEU A 228 27.04 36.69 34.43
C LEU A 228 27.82 35.40 34.75
N ASP A 229 28.63 35.38 35.82
CA ASP A 229 29.36 34.19 36.25
C ASP A 229 28.44 33.08 36.82
N GLU A 230 27.37 33.44 37.52
CA GLU A 230 26.34 32.49 37.98
C GLU A 230 25.57 31.89 36.80
N TRP A 231 25.18 32.74 35.84
CA TRP A 231 24.52 32.31 34.61
C TRP A 231 25.43 31.40 33.78
N ALA A 232 26.71 31.74 33.65
CA ALA A 232 27.69 30.93 32.93
C ALA A 232 27.89 29.54 33.57
N PHE A 233 27.81 29.43 34.90
CA PHE A 233 27.90 28.15 35.58
C PHE A 233 26.64 27.30 35.40
N ARG A 234 25.47 27.92 35.56
CA ARG A 234 24.20 27.24 35.29
C ARG A 234 24.12 26.75 33.84
N GLU A 235 24.63 27.53 32.90
CA GLU A 235 24.68 27.15 31.50
C GLU A 235 25.61 25.94 31.28
N LYS A 236 26.76 25.87 31.96
CA LYS A 236 27.64 24.69 31.94
C LYS A 236 26.96 23.44 32.50
N GLU A 237 26.25 23.54 33.63
CA GLU A 237 25.49 22.42 34.19
C GLU A 237 24.42 21.92 33.22
N ILE A 238 23.69 22.84 32.60
CA ILE A 238 22.67 22.51 31.60
C ILE A 238 23.31 21.79 30.41
N GLN A 239 24.47 22.26 29.95
CA GLN A 239 25.22 21.63 28.86
C GLN A 239 25.69 20.22 29.23
N GLU A 240 26.28 20.01 30.39
CA GLU A 240 26.71 18.67 30.84
C GLU A 240 25.53 17.68 30.92
N ILE A 241 24.37 18.14 31.44
CA ILE A 241 23.15 17.33 31.46
C ILE A 241 22.67 17.01 30.04
N GLN A 242 22.73 17.98 29.13
CA GLN A 242 22.35 17.78 27.74
C GLN A 242 23.31 16.81 27.04
N ASP A 243 24.61 16.91 27.26
CA ASP A 243 25.62 16.03 26.69
C ASP A 243 25.42 14.59 27.18
N MET A 244 25.21 14.38 28.48
CA MET A 244 24.88 13.06 29.02
C MET A 244 23.60 12.47 28.39
N ARG A 245 22.57 13.30 28.19
CA ARG A 245 21.34 12.88 27.50
C ARG A 245 21.61 12.54 26.04
N MET A 246 22.44 13.32 25.35
CA MET A 246 22.81 13.09 23.95
C MET A 246 23.59 11.79 23.78
N GLU A 247 24.54 11.50 24.67
CA GLU A 247 25.26 10.23 24.67
C GLU A 247 24.32 9.04 24.87
N LEU A 248 23.37 9.14 25.80
CA LEU A 248 22.38 8.10 26.03
C LEU A 248 21.47 7.91 24.82
N LEU A 249 21.04 9.00 24.19
CA LEU A 249 20.25 8.96 22.96
C LEU A 249 21.03 8.34 21.80
N GLN A 250 22.32 8.62 21.68
CA GLN A 250 23.19 8.00 20.67
C GLN A 250 23.26 6.49 20.88
N LYS A 251 23.50 6.02 22.10
CA LYS A 251 23.52 4.58 22.44
C LYS A 251 22.18 3.92 22.10
N MET A 252 21.07 4.55 22.48
CA MET A 252 19.72 4.06 22.14
C MET A 252 19.48 3.99 20.62
N LEU A 253 19.98 4.98 19.87
CA LEU A 253 19.86 5.01 18.42
C LEU A 253 20.69 3.90 17.76
N GLU A 254 21.91 3.67 18.23
CA GLU A 254 22.77 2.56 17.79
C GLU A 254 22.10 1.20 18.04
N GLU A 255 21.51 1.00 19.22
CA GLU A 255 20.74 -0.21 19.52
C GLU A 255 19.55 -0.41 18.56
N VAL A 256 18.80 0.66 18.28
CA VAL A 256 17.68 0.62 17.34
C VAL A 256 18.16 0.27 15.92
N HIS A 257 19.28 0.85 15.49
CA HIS A 257 19.90 0.55 14.19
C HIS A 257 20.35 -0.90 14.10
N GLU A 258 21.06 -1.41 15.11
CA GLU A 258 21.51 -2.80 15.15
C GLU A 258 20.33 -3.78 15.16
N ASN A 259 19.27 -3.48 15.92
CA ASN A 259 18.05 -4.27 15.93
C ASN A 259 17.32 -4.25 14.57
N SER A 260 17.35 -3.13 13.85
CA SER A 260 16.80 -3.02 12.48
C SER A 260 17.65 -3.81 11.47
N LYS A 261 18.98 -3.73 11.59
CA LYS A 261 19.94 -4.44 10.75
C LYS A 261 19.82 -5.96 10.93
N LYS A 262 19.76 -6.44 12.18
CA LYS A 262 19.50 -7.85 12.52
C LYS A 262 18.19 -8.35 11.90
N ARG A 263 17.08 -7.60 12.06
CA ARG A 263 15.78 -7.94 11.44
C ARG A 263 15.86 -8.01 9.91
N SER A 264 16.59 -7.10 9.28
CA SER A 264 16.77 -7.07 7.84
C SER A 264 17.63 -8.24 7.34
N GLN A 265 18.70 -8.57 8.06
CA GLN A 265 19.54 -9.73 7.78
C GLN A 265 18.78 -11.04 7.93
N SER A 266 17.97 -11.22 8.98
CA SER A 266 17.14 -12.43 9.13
C SER A 266 16.15 -12.60 7.98
N LYS A 267 15.53 -11.51 7.51
CA LYS A 267 14.65 -11.53 6.33
C LYS A 267 15.41 -11.92 5.07
N LEU A 268 16.60 -11.33 4.85
CA LEU A 268 17.47 -11.65 3.72
C LEU A 268 17.86 -13.13 3.74
N ASN A 269 18.29 -13.65 4.89
CA ASN A 269 18.67 -15.05 5.06
C ASN A 269 17.49 -15.98 4.76
N SER A 270 16.30 -15.66 5.25
CA SER A 270 15.08 -16.45 4.97
C SER A 270 14.76 -16.50 3.46
N ILE A 271 14.99 -15.39 2.74
CA ILE A 271 14.81 -15.33 1.28
C ILE A 271 15.89 -16.15 0.58
N ILE A 272 17.15 -16.02 1.00
CA ILE A 272 18.28 -16.79 0.48
C ILE A 272 18.02 -18.29 0.65
N GLU A 273 17.61 -18.74 1.84
CA GLU A 273 17.28 -20.14 2.11
C GLU A 273 16.17 -20.65 1.19
N ARG A 274 15.09 -19.89 1.02
CA ARG A 274 13.98 -20.25 0.11
C ARG A 274 14.47 -20.37 -1.33
N THR A 275 15.23 -19.40 -1.81
CA THR A 275 15.75 -19.40 -3.19
C THR A 275 16.75 -20.53 -3.42
N ILE A 276 17.61 -20.84 -2.45
CA ILE A 276 18.52 -22.00 -2.49
C ILE A 276 17.72 -23.30 -2.54
N ALA A 277 16.67 -23.44 -1.73
CA ALA A 277 15.81 -24.62 -1.74
C ALA A 277 15.11 -24.82 -3.09
N GLU A 278 14.58 -23.75 -3.69
CA GLU A 278 14.00 -23.79 -5.04
C GLU A 278 15.02 -24.15 -6.11
N LYS A 279 16.22 -23.55 -6.04
CA LYS A 279 17.34 -23.89 -6.93
C LYS A 279 17.70 -25.37 -6.81
N ASN A 280 17.79 -25.90 -5.60
CA ASN A 280 18.14 -27.30 -5.36
C ASN A 280 17.05 -28.26 -5.88
N ARG A 281 15.76 -27.93 -5.71
CA ARG A 281 14.65 -28.70 -6.33
C ARG A 281 14.74 -28.71 -7.85
N LYS A 282 15.08 -27.58 -8.47
CA LYS A 282 15.28 -27.50 -9.94
C LYS A 282 16.49 -28.32 -10.38
N LEU A 283 17.61 -28.23 -9.65
CA LEU A 283 18.81 -29.03 -9.91
C LEU A 283 18.53 -30.52 -9.78
N GLU A 284 17.72 -30.94 -8.81
CA GLU A 284 17.34 -32.34 -8.65
C GLU A 284 16.50 -32.85 -9.82
N LYS A 285 15.53 -32.05 -10.30
CA LYS A 285 14.78 -32.35 -11.52
C LYS A 285 15.70 -32.49 -12.75
N LEU A 286 16.67 -31.59 -12.89
CA LEU A 286 17.67 -31.65 -13.97
C LEU A 286 18.56 -32.89 -13.85
N ARG A 287 19.04 -33.22 -12.65
CA ARG A 287 19.83 -34.44 -12.40
C ARG A 287 19.03 -35.70 -12.73
N ASN A 288 17.76 -35.75 -12.35
CA ASN A 288 16.88 -36.88 -12.67
C ASN A 288 16.58 -36.97 -14.17
N GLY A 289 16.42 -35.82 -14.84
CA GLY A 289 16.34 -35.74 -16.30
C GLY A 289 17.60 -36.30 -16.97
N ALA A 290 18.78 -35.82 -16.57
CA ALA A 290 20.07 -36.28 -17.07
C ALA A 290 20.26 -37.79 -16.85
N LYS A 291 19.92 -38.32 -15.66
CA LYS A 291 19.97 -39.77 -15.39
C LYS A 291 19.03 -40.56 -16.32
N ARG A 292 17.83 -40.04 -16.59
CA ARG A 292 16.86 -40.67 -17.51
C ARG A 292 17.38 -40.66 -18.95
N ASP A 293 17.95 -39.54 -19.39
CA ASP A 293 18.44 -39.38 -20.75
C ASP A 293 19.71 -40.20 -20.99
N LEU A 294 20.63 -40.26 -20.01
CA LEU A 294 21.77 -41.18 -20.03
C LEU A 294 21.31 -42.64 -20.12
N ARG A 295 20.24 -43.03 -19.40
CA ARG A 295 19.67 -44.38 -19.51
C ARG A 295 19.11 -44.65 -20.90
N LYS A 296 18.36 -43.71 -21.48
CA LYS A 296 17.84 -43.83 -22.86
C LYS A 296 18.95 -43.94 -23.89
N LEU A 297 19.99 -43.11 -23.74
CA LEU A 297 21.17 -43.12 -24.60
C LEU A 297 21.91 -44.46 -24.50
N GLY A 298 22.09 -44.98 -23.28
CA GLY A 298 22.69 -46.30 -23.06
C GLY A 298 21.89 -47.45 -23.68
N LEU A 299 20.56 -47.39 -23.65
CA LEU A 299 19.70 -48.37 -24.33
C LEU A 299 19.79 -48.24 -25.86
N ALA A 300 19.82 -47.01 -26.39
CA ALA A 300 19.96 -46.75 -27.81
C ALA A 300 21.33 -47.20 -28.35
N ALA A 301 22.41 -46.98 -27.59
CA ALA A 301 23.76 -47.43 -27.95
C ALA A 301 23.86 -48.97 -28.01
N ARG A 302 23.06 -49.68 -27.20
CA ARG A 302 22.92 -51.14 -27.26
C ARG A 302 21.96 -51.62 -28.36
N GLY A 303 21.31 -50.72 -29.09
CA GLY A 303 20.33 -51.04 -30.14
C GLY A 303 18.98 -51.54 -29.63
N ILE A 304 18.67 -51.37 -28.34
CA ILE A 304 17.42 -51.88 -27.74
C ILE A 304 16.27 -50.92 -28.06
N ASN A 305 15.31 -51.39 -28.87
CA ASN A 305 14.13 -50.63 -29.23
C ASN A 305 13.05 -50.73 -28.14
N GLN A 306 12.65 -49.59 -27.56
CA GLN A 306 11.56 -49.51 -26.56
C GLN A 306 10.16 -49.60 -27.17
N ARG A 307 10.05 -49.70 -28.49
CA ARG A 307 8.79 -49.93 -29.20
C ARG A 307 8.61 -51.43 -29.39
N TYR A 308 7.36 -51.87 -29.56
CA TYR A 308 7.08 -53.25 -29.90
C TYR A 308 7.83 -53.62 -31.18
N HIS A 309 8.62 -54.67 -31.12
CA HIS A 309 9.41 -55.17 -32.23
C HIS A 309 9.38 -56.70 -32.17
N LYS A 310 9.56 -57.34 -33.32
CA LYS A 310 9.56 -58.80 -33.40
C LYS A 310 10.87 -59.33 -32.81
N VAL A 311 10.78 -60.09 -31.72
CA VAL A 311 11.92 -60.74 -31.05
C VAL A 311 11.98 -62.22 -31.48
N ASN A 312 13.17 -62.82 -31.42
CA ASN A 312 13.33 -64.26 -31.62
C ASN A 312 12.72 -65.04 -30.45
N ILE A 313 11.90 -66.04 -30.77
CA ILE A 313 11.19 -66.88 -29.80
C ILE A 313 12.16 -67.61 -28.85
N ILE A 314 13.32 -68.05 -29.36
CA ILE A 314 14.34 -68.75 -28.57
C ILE A 314 14.93 -67.80 -27.52
N ASP A 315 15.26 -66.57 -27.91
CA ASP A 315 15.83 -65.56 -27.01
C ASP A 315 14.81 -65.15 -25.93
N GLU A 316 13.52 -65.09 -26.26
CA GLU A 316 12.45 -64.86 -25.27
C GLU A 316 12.30 -65.99 -24.26
N HIS A 317 12.49 -67.24 -24.69
CA HIS A 317 12.43 -68.38 -23.76
C HIS A 317 13.65 -68.46 -22.84
N VAL A 318 14.80 -67.95 -23.27
CA VAL A 318 16.05 -67.88 -22.49
C VAL A 318 16.01 -66.77 -21.44
N ASP A 319 15.43 -65.61 -21.76
CA ASP A 319 15.28 -64.51 -20.79
C ASP A 319 13.97 -64.60 -20.01
N PHE A 320 14.02 -64.94 -18.72
CA PHE A 320 12.85 -64.95 -17.83
C PHE A 320 12.19 -63.57 -17.65
N LYS A 321 12.84 -62.48 -18.09
CA LYS A 321 12.27 -61.13 -18.10
C LYS A 321 11.54 -60.80 -19.40
N SER A 322 11.46 -61.75 -20.34
CA SER A 322 10.78 -61.57 -21.63
C SER A 322 9.26 -61.44 -21.47
N GLU A 323 8.59 -61.02 -22.54
CA GLU A 323 7.13 -60.87 -22.56
C GLU A 323 6.38 -62.20 -22.33
N ILE A 324 7.01 -63.34 -22.63
CA ILE A 324 6.42 -64.68 -22.42
C ILE A 324 6.17 -64.96 -20.94
N TYR A 325 7.16 -64.65 -20.10
CA TYR A 325 7.12 -64.94 -18.66
C TYR A 325 6.63 -63.74 -17.83
N ALA A 326 7.02 -62.53 -18.23
CA ALA A 326 6.71 -61.27 -17.54
C ALA A 326 6.15 -60.22 -18.53
N PRO A 327 4.90 -60.39 -19.01
CA PRO A 327 4.31 -59.51 -20.00
C PRO A 327 4.15 -58.07 -19.48
N MET A 328 4.61 -57.10 -20.27
CA MET A 328 4.51 -55.69 -19.96
C MET A 328 3.17 -55.13 -20.46
N MET A 329 2.35 -54.55 -19.58
CA MET A 329 0.99 -54.06 -19.92
C MET A 329 0.93 -53.07 -21.09
N ARG A 330 2.03 -52.34 -21.37
CA ARG A 330 2.12 -51.40 -22.49
C ARG A 330 2.02 -52.08 -23.87
N HIS A 331 2.32 -53.37 -23.97
CA HIS A 331 2.23 -54.14 -25.22
C HIS A 331 0.85 -54.81 -25.40
N GLY A 332 -0.10 -54.57 -24.48
CA GLY A 332 -1.39 -55.22 -24.44
C GLY A 332 -1.37 -56.52 -23.62
N GLU A 333 -2.56 -57.07 -23.35
CA GLU A 333 -2.65 -58.37 -22.69
C GLU A 333 -2.38 -59.51 -23.67
N HIS A 334 -1.52 -60.44 -23.27
CA HIS A 334 -1.19 -61.61 -24.07
C HIS A 334 -2.45 -62.48 -24.30
N PRO A 335 -2.76 -62.96 -25.51
CA PRO A 335 -4.00 -63.71 -25.82
C PRO A 335 -4.23 -64.96 -24.96
N LYS A 336 -3.17 -65.60 -24.44
CA LYS A 336 -3.28 -66.67 -23.41
C LYS A 336 -3.85 -66.21 -22.06
N ARG A 337 -4.15 -64.93 -21.85
CA ARG A 337 -4.84 -64.43 -20.65
C ARG A 337 -6.28 -64.00 -20.97
N TRP A 338 -6.69 -64.08 -22.24
CA TRP A 338 -8.00 -63.67 -22.74
C TRP A 338 -9.09 -64.73 -22.67
N HIS A 339 -9.08 -65.60 -21.66
CA HIS A 339 -10.17 -66.55 -21.49
C HIS A 339 -10.87 -66.34 -20.16
N LYS A 340 -12.21 -66.21 -20.22
CA LYS A 340 -13.05 -66.81 -19.18
C LYS A 340 -12.56 -68.25 -19.05
N VAL A 341 -12.00 -68.61 -17.90
CA VAL A 341 -11.66 -69.99 -17.57
C VAL A 341 -12.88 -70.84 -17.92
N ILE A 342 -12.74 -71.76 -18.88
CA ILE A 342 -13.83 -72.68 -19.22
C ILE A 342 -13.84 -73.72 -18.10
N ASP A 343 -14.56 -73.41 -17.02
CA ASP A 343 -14.83 -74.37 -15.96
C ASP A 343 -15.51 -75.61 -16.53
N GLU A 344 -15.26 -76.76 -15.92
CA GLU A 344 -15.88 -78.04 -16.33
C GLU A 344 -17.41 -77.96 -16.36
N ASN A 345 -18.00 -77.08 -15.54
CA ASN A 345 -19.42 -76.79 -15.49
C ASN A 345 -19.97 -76.14 -16.79
N ASN A 346 -19.12 -75.48 -17.58
CA ASN A 346 -19.48 -74.84 -18.85
C ASN A 346 -19.28 -75.76 -20.06
N LYS A 347 -18.73 -76.98 -19.87
CA LYS A 347 -18.79 -78.02 -20.90
C LYS A 347 -20.25 -78.46 -21.01
N LYS A 348 -20.95 -78.05 -22.07
CA LYS A 348 -22.36 -78.43 -22.34
C LYS A 348 -22.62 -79.94 -22.37
N TYR A 349 -21.57 -80.77 -22.40
CA TYR A 349 -21.66 -82.21 -22.36
C TYR A 349 -21.26 -82.71 -20.97
N LYS A 350 -22.27 -83.05 -20.15
CA LYS A 350 -22.07 -83.97 -19.03
C LYS A 350 -21.98 -85.38 -19.63
N ALA A 351 -20.95 -86.15 -19.29
CA ALA A 351 -20.86 -87.54 -19.70
C ALA A 351 -21.98 -88.35 -19.02
N GLN A 352 -23.12 -88.50 -19.71
CA GLN A 352 -24.14 -89.46 -19.34
C GLN A 352 -23.74 -90.81 -19.92
N PHE A 353 -23.37 -91.75 -19.04
CA PHE A 353 -23.09 -93.13 -19.41
C PHE A 353 -24.43 -93.88 -19.53
N ILE A 354 -25.13 -93.66 -20.66
CA ILE A 354 -26.27 -94.48 -21.06
C ILE A 354 -25.82 -95.34 -22.23
N GLY A 355 -25.89 -96.66 -22.05
CA GLY A 355 -25.97 -97.68 -23.10
C GLY A 355 -24.89 -97.60 -24.17
N VAL A 356 -23.92 -98.51 -24.10
CA VAL A 356 -22.95 -98.75 -25.18
C VAL A 356 -23.67 -99.29 -26.42
N GLU A 357 -24.27 -98.40 -27.20
CA GLU A 357 -24.42 -98.60 -28.64
C GLU A 357 -23.25 -97.88 -29.28
N LYS A 358 -22.48 -98.63 -30.07
CA LYS A 358 -21.27 -98.16 -30.76
C LYS A 358 -21.63 -97.05 -31.76
N ILE A 359 -21.77 -95.81 -31.29
CA ILE A 359 -21.70 -94.64 -32.15
C ILE A 359 -20.22 -94.52 -32.53
N SER A 360 -19.88 -94.81 -33.79
CA SER A 360 -18.52 -94.58 -34.28
C SER A 360 -18.24 -93.08 -34.22
N THR A 361 -17.46 -92.66 -33.22
CA THR A 361 -16.94 -91.29 -33.10
C THR A 361 -15.76 -91.05 -34.04
N LEU A 362 -15.37 -92.07 -34.81
CA LEU A 362 -14.37 -91.96 -35.86
C LEU A 362 -14.94 -91.13 -37.01
N PRO A 363 -14.29 -90.02 -37.39
CA PRO A 363 -14.69 -89.24 -38.54
C PRO A 363 -14.77 -90.12 -39.80
N THR A 364 -15.80 -89.90 -40.62
CA THR A 364 -16.05 -90.65 -41.86
C THR A 364 -14.89 -90.67 -42.86
N TRP A 365 -13.90 -89.78 -42.74
CA TRP A 365 -12.68 -89.80 -43.57
C TRP A 365 -11.73 -90.95 -43.23
N ILE A 366 -11.77 -91.49 -42.01
CA ILE A 366 -10.96 -92.66 -41.60
C ILE A 366 -11.49 -93.95 -42.25
N ASP A 367 -12.82 -94.09 -42.38
CA ASP A 367 -13.45 -95.20 -43.11
C ASP A 367 -13.23 -95.10 -44.63
N LYS A 368 -13.05 -93.88 -45.16
CA LYS A 368 -12.67 -93.64 -46.56
C LYS A 368 -11.19 -93.85 -46.82
N ALA A 369 -10.32 -93.51 -45.86
CA ALA A 369 -8.87 -93.69 -45.97
C ALA A 369 -8.44 -95.17 -45.87
N THR A 370 -9.25 -96.00 -45.21
CA THR A 370 -9.00 -97.46 -45.08
C THR A 370 -9.62 -98.28 -46.21
N LYS A 371 -10.62 -97.75 -46.93
CA LYS A 371 -11.12 -98.31 -48.20
C LYS A 371 -10.33 -97.75 -49.39
N VAL A 372 -9.07 -98.15 -49.51
CA VAL A 372 -8.29 -97.90 -50.74
C VAL A 372 -8.63 -98.99 -51.75
N THR A 373 -9.61 -98.72 -52.63
CA THR A 373 -9.60 -99.33 -53.97
C THR A 373 -8.53 -98.61 -54.79
N GLU A 374 -7.65 -99.36 -55.45
CA GLU A 374 -6.43 -98.93 -56.17
C GLU A 374 -6.60 -97.91 -57.32
N ARG A 375 -7.68 -97.15 -57.37
CA ARG A 375 -7.94 -96.19 -58.44
C ARG A 375 -8.47 -94.90 -57.86
N GLU A 376 -7.55 -93.99 -57.59
CA GLU A 376 -7.67 -92.53 -57.74
C GLU A 376 -6.49 -91.83 -57.03
N ILE A 377 -5.27 -92.11 -57.50
CA ILE A 377 -4.15 -91.17 -57.33
C ILE A 377 -4.38 -90.10 -58.40
N ASP A 378 -5.21 -89.11 -58.09
CA ASP A 378 -5.33 -87.91 -58.92
C ASP A 378 -4.02 -87.15 -58.88
N ARG A 379 -3.24 -87.27 -59.96
CA ARG A 379 -2.00 -86.52 -60.23
C ARG A 379 -2.29 -85.05 -60.53
N LYS A 380 -2.94 -84.35 -59.60
CA LYS A 380 -3.10 -82.89 -59.63
C LYS A 380 -2.57 -82.28 -58.35
N LEU A 381 -1.24 -82.35 -58.16
CA LEU A 381 -0.58 -81.30 -57.40
C LEU A 381 -0.67 -79.99 -58.24
N PRO A 382 -1.14 -78.88 -57.66
CA PRO A 382 -1.03 -77.59 -58.32
C PRO A 382 0.44 -77.18 -58.30
N THR A 383 1.09 -77.31 -59.46
CA THR A 383 2.39 -76.70 -59.72
C THR A 383 2.25 -75.22 -59.40
N ARG A 384 3.02 -74.73 -58.41
CA ARG A 384 3.05 -73.32 -58.03
C ARG A 384 3.27 -72.47 -59.28
N HIS A 385 2.24 -71.74 -59.70
CA HIS A 385 2.35 -70.69 -60.71
C HIS A 385 3.25 -69.59 -60.13
N ILE A 386 4.51 -69.59 -60.57
CA ILE A 386 5.42 -68.47 -60.36
C ILE A 386 4.79 -67.27 -61.06
N CYS A 387 4.63 -66.17 -60.31
CA CYS A 387 4.11 -64.88 -60.75
C CYS A 387 4.55 -64.54 -62.18
N MET A 388 3.60 -64.46 -63.12
CA MET A 388 3.85 -63.82 -64.40
C MET A 388 4.05 -62.33 -64.15
N ARG A 389 5.30 -61.86 -64.24
CA ARG A 389 5.64 -60.44 -64.32
C ARG A 389 4.89 -59.82 -65.50
N GLU A 390 4.16 -58.73 -65.25
CA GLU A 390 3.45 -57.90 -66.24
C GLU A 390 4.36 -57.25 -67.30
N THR A 391 5.66 -57.53 -67.26
CA THR A 391 6.69 -57.00 -68.17
C THR A 391 7.25 -58.08 -69.09
N LYS A 392 6.39 -58.85 -69.77
CA LYS A 392 6.84 -59.56 -70.98
C LYS A 392 6.60 -58.64 -72.16
N TRP A 393 7.67 -58.24 -72.83
CA TRP A 393 7.63 -57.63 -74.15
C TRP A 393 7.14 -58.69 -75.15
N THR A 394 5.83 -58.91 -75.18
CA THR A 394 5.18 -59.79 -76.15
C THR A 394 5.20 -59.12 -77.52
N GLN A 395 5.30 -59.93 -78.58
CA GLN A 395 5.31 -59.46 -79.97
C GLN A 395 4.24 -58.41 -80.33
N PRO A 396 2.99 -58.47 -79.82
CA PRO A 396 2.00 -57.38 -79.99
C PRO A 396 2.41 -56.06 -79.32
N VAL A 397 2.89 -56.09 -78.07
CA VAL A 397 3.32 -54.90 -77.31
C VAL A 397 4.53 -54.21 -77.97
N LEU A 398 5.45 -55.01 -78.54
CA LEU A 398 6.57 -54.51 -79.34
C LEU A 398 6.12 -53.86 -80.66
N LYS A 399 5.04 -54.36 -81.26
CA LYS A 399 4.45 -53.76 -82.48
C LYS A 399 3.77 -52.43 -82.16
N GLU A 400 2.99 -52.36 -81.08
CA GLU A 400 2.37 -51.11 -80.61
C GLU A 400 3.44 -50.05 -80.30
N LEU A 401 4.49 -50.41 -79.56
CA LEU A 401 5.60 -49.49 -79.29
C LEU A 401 6.34 -49.05 -80.58
N HIS A 402 6.49 -49.95 -81.55
CA HIS A 402 7.09 -49.59 -82.84
C HIS A 402 6.22 -48.63 -83.65
N GLU A 403 4.89 -48.79 -83.60
CA GLU A 403 3.92 -47.90 -84.23
C GLU A 403 3.89 -46.53 -83.54
N GLU A 404 3.95 -46.48 -82.21
CA GLU A 404 4.09 -45.25 -81.43
C GLU A 404 5.42 -44.52 -81.71
N LEU A 405 6.53 -45.25 -81.80
CA LEU A 405 7.82 -44.64 -82.18
C LEU A 405 7.84 -44.19 -83.65
N LYS A 406 7.05 -44.81 -84.52
CA LYS A 406 6.86 -44.37 -85.91
C LYS A 406 6.03 -43.10 -85.99
N SER A 407 4.94 -42.99 -85.23
CA SER A 407 4.10 -41.77 -85.20
C SER A 407 4.88 -40.58 -84.64
N MET A 408 5.74 -40.80 -83.64
CA MET A 408 6.66 -39.79 -83.09
C MET A 408 7.82 -39.41 -84.04
N ARG A 409 8.13 -40.24 -85.05
CA ARG A 409 9.15 -39.98 -86.07
C ARG A 409 8.61 -39.39 -87.37
N VAL A 410 7.29 -39.26 -87.52
CA VAL A 410 6.71 -38.44 -88.60
C VAL A 410 7.06 -36.98 -88.29
N LYS A 411 8.03 -36.48 -89.03
CA LYS A 411 8.63 -35.15 -88.93
C LYS A 411 7.59 -34.06 -88.71
N GLU A 412 7.49 -33.55 -87.49
CA GLU A 412 6.99 -32.19 -87.28
C GLU A 412 7.96 -31.24 -88.02
N GLU A 413 7.46 -30.57 -89.05
CA GLU A 413 8.17 -29.44 -89.65
C GLU A 413 8.43 -28.41 -88.54
N ARG A 414 9.70 -27.99 -88.40
CA ARG A 414 10.10 -26.97 -87.43
C ARG A 414 9.36 -25.67 -87.72
N ARG A 415 8.29 -25.40 -86.98
CA ARG A 415 7.66 -24.08 -86.95
C ARG A 415 8.65 -23.11 -86.32
N SER A 416 9.13 -22.15 -87.09
CA SER A 416 9.80 -20.98 -86.54
C SER A 416 8.84 -20.27 -85.60
N CYS A 417 9.27 -20.02 -84.37
CA CYS A 417 8.55 -19.21 -83.40
C CYS A 417 8.50 -17.76 -83.88
N GLY A 418 7.48 -17.43 -84.69
CA GLY A 418 7.18 -16.06 -85.10
C GLY A 418 6.58 -15.27 -83.95
N LEU A 419 7.37 -14.36 -83.36
CA LEU A 419 6.86 -13.36 -82.44
C LEU A 419 6.22 -12.21 -83.26
N LEU A 420 4.96 -11.92 -82.92
CA LEU A 420 4.13 -10.77 -83.33
C LEU A 420 3.62 -10.77 -84.78
N LYS A 421 2.36 -11.21 -84.96
CA LYS A 421 1.53 -10.76 -86.08
C LYS A 421 1.15 -9.30 -85.84
N ARG A 422 1.59 -8.40 -86.72
CA ARG A 422 1.09 -7.03 -86.77
C ARG A 422 -0.38 -7.09 -87.20
N ILE A 423 -1.29 -6.65 -86.33
CA ILE A 423 -2.69 -6.44 -86.71
C ILE A 423 -2.71 -5.13 -87.50
N GLU A 424 -2.86 -5.21 -88.81
CA GLU A 424 -3.17 -4.05 -89.63
C GLU A 424 -4.63 -3.68 -89.35
N VAL A 425 -4.83 -2.64 -88.55
CA VAL A 425 -6.15 -2.00 -88.44
C VAL A 425 -6.26 -1.11 -89.67
N GLU A 426 -7.16 -1.45 -90.60
CA GLU A 426 -7.52 -0.58 -91.71
C GLU A 426 -8.02 0.76 -91.14
N GLN A 427 -7.22 1.81 -91.32
CA GLN A 427 -7.63 3.15 -90.97
C GLN A 427 -8.64 3.61 -92.02
N VAL A 428 -9.92 3.63 -91.64
CA VAL A 428 -10.96 4.30 -92.42
C VAL A 428 -10.62 5.79 -92.39
N LEU A 429 -10.20 6.34 -93.54
CA LEU A 429 -10.01 7.77 -93.71
C LEU A 429 -11.37 8.46 -93.56
N GLN A 430 -11.57 9.13 -92.43
CA GLN A 430 -12.61 10.14 -92.32
C GLN A 430 -12.12 11.36 -93.09
N TYR A 431 -12.84 11.74 -94.16
CA TYR A 431 -12.64 13.01 -94.83
C TYR A 431 -12.89 14.14 -93.84
N THR A 432 -11.83 14.78 -93.37
CA THR A 432 -11.90 16.02 -92.60
C THR A 432 -12.17 17.17 -93.55
N SER A 433 -13.22 17.94 -93.29
CA SER A 433 -13.50 19.24 -93.90
C SER A 433 -12.27 20.15 -93.82
N GLU A 434 -11.97 20.85 -94.92
CA GLU A 434 -10.91 21.85 -95.01
C GLU A 434 -11.07 22.89 -93.89
N ALA A 435 -10.08 22.96 -92.99
CA ALA A 435 -10.04 23.96 -91.94
C ALA A 435 -9.46 25.27 -92.52
N GLU A 436 -10.04 26.40 -92.13
CA GLU A 436 -9.55 27.74 -92.49
C GLU A 436 -8.07 27.90 -92.12
N ALA A 437 -7.29 28.50 -93.03
CA ALA A 437 -5.87 28.76 -92.82
C ALA A 437 -5.67 29.70 -91.61
N ILE A 438 -5.10 29.14 -90.55
CA ILE A 438 -4.76 29.88 -89.33
C ILE A 438 -3.53 30.77 -89.67
N PRO A 439 -3.47 32.03 -89.21
CA PRO A 439 -2.33 32.90 -89.47
C PRO A 439 -0.99 32.29 -89.01
N ASP A 440 0.06 32.39 -89.85
CA ASP A 440 1.38 31.77 -89.64
C ASP A 440 2.04 32.09 -88.28
N GLU A 441 1.75 33.28 -87.72
CA GLU A 441 2.22 33.67 -86.38
C GLU A 441 1.58 32.84 -85.27
N ALA A 442 0.27 32.57 -85.38
CA ALA A 442 -0.45 31.74 -84.43
C ALA A 442 -0.04 30.26 -84.57
N GLU A 443 0.27 29.82 -85.79
CA GLU A 443 0.82 28.48 -86.03
C GLU A 443 2.23 28.34 -85.43
N SER A 444 3.09 29.35 -85.59
CA SER A 444 4.43 29.38 -84.99
C SER A 444 4.39 29.35 -83.46
N GLN A 445 3.47 30.11 -82.86
CA GLN A 445 3.22 30.10 -81.41
C GLN A 445 2.70 28.73 -80.96
N TYR A 446 1.76 28.14 -81.69
CA TYR A 446 1.25 26.80 -81.39
C TYR A 446 2.34 25.74 -81.47
N GLN A 447 3.18 25.77 -82.51
CA GLN A 447 4.33 24.86 -82.66
C GLN A 447 5.35 25.05 -81.53
N ALA A 448 5.61 26.29 -81.07
CA ALA A 448 6.47 26.56 -79.92
C ALA A 448 5.88 26.01 -78.61
N VAL A 449 4.57 26.16 -78.40
CA VAL A 449 3.85 25.59 -77.25
C VAL A 449 3.86 24.06 -77.29
N VAL A 450 3.69 23.44 -78.45
CA VAL A 450 3.79 21.98 -78.62
C VAL A 450 5.21 21.48 -78.31
N ARG A 451 6.26 22.22 -78.71
CA ARG A 451 7.65 21.90 -78.34
C ARG A 451 7.90 22.06 -76.83
N LEU A 452 7.33 23.08 -76.20
CA LEU A 452 7.38 23.23 -74.74
C LEU A 452 6.64 22.09 -74.03
N GLN A 453 5.46 21.71 -74.53
CA GLN A 453 4.70 20.60 -73.98
C GLN A 453 5.44 19.27 -74.14
N SER A 454 6.09 19.03 -75.28
CA SER A 454 6.84 17.79 -75.52
C SER A 454 8.10 17.71 -74.65
N THR A 455 8.80 18.84 -74.44
CA THR A 455 9.95 18.90 -73.53
C THR A 455 9.56 18.70 -72.07
N ILE A 456 8.45 19.30 -71.61
CA ILE A 456 7.93 19.10 -70.25
C ILE A 456 7.50 17.64 -70.04
N LYS A 457 6.76 17.05 -71.01
CA LYS A 457 6.38 15.63 -70.98
C LYS A 457 7.62 14.72 -70.95
N GLY A 458 8.63 15.02 -71.76
CA GLY A 458 9.90 14.28 -71.75
C GLY A 458 10.69 14.41 -70.44
N ARG A 459 10.67 15.58 -69.80
CA ARG A 459 11.29 15.78 -68.48
C ARG A 459 10.54 15.01 -67.39
N ALA A 460 9.20 15.04 -67.43
CA ALA A 460 8.35 14.31 -66.49
C ALA A 460 8.55 12.79 -66.59
N THR A 461 8.63 12.24 -67.81
CA THR A 461 8.93 10.80 -67.99
C THR A 461 10.33 10.43 -67.49
N GLN A 462 11.34 11.30 -67.72
CA GLN A 462 12.67 11.09 -67.14
C GLN A 462 12.66 11.09 -65.61
N VAL A 463 11.95 12.02 -64.97
CA VAL A 463 11.82 12.05 -63.50
C VAL A 463 11.14 10.77 -62.99
N LEU A 464 10.06 10.33 -63.64
CA LEU A 464 9.40 9.05 -63.32
C LEU A 464 10.35 7.85 -63.46
N ILE A 465 11.21 7.84 -64.48
CA ILE A 465 12.23 6.81 -64.65
C ILE A 465 13.28 6.88 -63.54
N TYR A 466 13.74 8.07 -63.16
CA TYR A 466 14.71 8.23 -62.07
C TYR A 466 14.13 7.80 -60.71
N GLU A 467 12.89 8.17 -60.41
CA GLU A 467 12.19 7.68 -59.23
C GLU A 467 12.02 6.16 -59.27
N GLY A 468 11.64 5.60 -60.42
CA GLY A 468 11.56 4.15 -60.62
C GLY A 468 12.92 3.47 -60.36
N ARG A 469 14.01 4.06 -60.85
CA ARG A 469 15.38 3.59 -60.59
C ARG A 469 15.74 3.66 -59.11
N ASP A 470 15.39 4.75 -58.42
CA ASP A 470 15.69 4.92 -57.00
C ASP A 470 14.88 3.98 -56.11
N ARG A 471 13.59 3.75 -56.44
CA ARG A 471 12.76 2.71 -55.79
C ARG A 471 13.37 1.31 -55.99
N CYS A 472 13.84 1.02 -57.20
CA CYS A 472 14.47 -0.24 -57.54
C CYS A 472 15.97 -0.31 -57.18
N ARG A 473 16.56 0.73 -56.59
CA ARG A 473 18.02 0.83 -56.38
C ARG A 473 18.57 -0.31 -55.53
N LYS A 474 17.88 -0.65 -54.43
CA LYS A 474 18.23 -1.79 -53.57
C LYS A 474 18.15 -3.11 -54.33
N LEU A 475 17.13 -3.28 -55.19
CA LEU A 475 16.98 -4.47 -56.02
C LEU A 475 18.10 -4.56 -57.06
N ILE A 476 18.42 -3.46 -57.74
CA ILE A 476 19.52 -3.37 -58.71
C ILE A 476 20.86 -3.69 -58.03
N GLU A 477 21.11 -3.18 -56.82
CA GLU A 477 22.30 -3.53 -56.02
C GLU A 477 22.30 -5.01 -55.64
N THR A 478 21.16 -5.58 -55.24
CA THR A 478 21.07 -7.03 -54.96
C THR A 478 21.31 -7.88 -56.21
N LEU A 479 20.82 -7.48 -57.38
CA LEU A 479 21.03 -8.20 -58.65
C LEU A 479 22.47 -8.07 -59.15
N ARG A 480 23.08 -6.88 -59.06
CA ARG A 480 24.51 -6.65 -59.33
C ARG A 480 25.44 -7.39 -58.36
N THR A 481 24.92 -7.81 -57.22
CA THR A 481 25.67 -8.61 -56.23
C THR A 481 25.36 -10.10 -56.33
N SER A 482 24.29 -10.52 -57.00
CA SER A 482 23.91 -11.93 -57.16
C SER A 482 24.28 -12.53 -58.52
N VAL A 483 24.29 -11.73 -59.60
CA VAL A 483 24.51 -12.21 -60.98
C VAL A 483 25.93 -11.88 -61.44
N GLY A 484 26.68 -12.89 -61.92
CA GLY A 484 27.93 -12.70 -62.68
C GLY A 484 29.24 -12.54 -61.89
N LEU A 485 29.27 -12.69 -60.56
CA LEU A 485 30.50 -12.55 -59.76
C LEU A 485 31.38 -13.81 -59.77
N LEU A 486 32.70 -13.64 -59.90
CA LEU A 486 33.70 -14.67 -59.62
C LEU A 486 33.67 -15.06 -58.12
N GLN A 487 34.10 -16.28 -57.77
CA GLN A 487 34.11 -16.77 -56.37
C GLN A 487 34.85 -15.83 -55.40
N SER A 488 36.02 -15.30 -55.79
CA SER A 488 36.77 -14.33 -54.99
C SER A 488 35.95 -13.06 -54.65
N GLN A 489 35.21 -12.53 -55.62
CA GLN A 489 34.36 -11.35 -55.43
C GLN A 489 33.12 -11.64 -54.57
N LYS A 490 32.62 -12.89 -54.58
CA LYS A 490 31.55 -13.32 -53.67
C LYS A 490 32.02 -13.33 -52.22
N ASP A 491 33.24 -13.79 -51.96
CA ASP A 491 33.81 -13.86 -50.61
C ASP A 491 34.10 -12.47 -50.03
N GLU A 492 34.62 -11.54 -50.84
CA GLU A 492 34.79 -10.14 -50.41
C GLU A 492 33.45 -9.47 -50.07
N LYS A 493 32.41 -9.69 -50.88
CA LYS A 493 31.06 -9.16 -50.59
C LYS A 493 30.41 -9.80 -49.37
N LEU A 494 30.67 -11.08 -49.10
CA LEU A 494 30.23 -11.72 -47.86
C LEU A 494 30.92 -11.09 -46.65
N LYS A 495 32.23 -10.82 -46.74
CA LYS A 495 32.99 -10.13 -45.69
C LYS A 495 32.45 -8.71 -45.43
N THR A 496 32.17 -7.92 -46.46
CA THR A 496 31.59 -6.57 -46.28
C THR A 496 30.18 -6.62 -45.70
N LYS A 497 29.34 -7.56 -46.15
CA LYS A 497 27.98 -7.77 -45.61
C LYS A 497 28.01 -8.17 -44.14
N LEU A 498 28.95 -9.03 -43.73
CA LEU A 498 29.16 -9.41 -42.33
C LEU A 498 29.66 -8.21 -41.50
N LYS A 499 30.58 -7.40 -42.03
CA LYS A 499 31.04 -6.15 -41.38
C LYS A 499 29.88 -5.18 -41.16
N VAL A 500 29.09 -4.88 -42.18
CA VAL A 500 27.93 -3.96 -42.08
C VAL A 500 26.89 -4.49 -41.08
N LYS A 501 26.59 -5.79 -41.10
CA LYS A 501 25.69 -6.41 -40.10
C LYS A 501 26.25 -6.30 -38.68
N SER A 502 27.55 -6.48 -38.51
CA SER A 502 28.19 -6.36 -37.19
C SER A 502 28.16 -4.92 -36.67
N GLN A 503 28.36 -3.93 -37.55
CA GLN A 503 28.27 -2.50 -37.23
C GLN A 503 26.84 -2.10 -36.85
N GLN A 504 25.84 -2.48 -37.67
CA GLN A 504 24.43 -2.25 -37.35
C GLN A 504 24.06 -2.85 -35.98
N ARG A 505 24.52 -4.06 -35.69
CA ARG A 505 24.29 -4.68 -34.38
C ARG A 505 24.95 -3.92 -33.23
N GLN A 506 26.13 -3.34 -33.44
CA GLN A 506 26.79 -2.49 -32.45
C GLN A 506 26.07 -1.16 -32.25
N GLU A 507 25.59 -0.52 -33.32
CA GLU A 507 24.78 0.71 -33.25
C GLU A 507 23.48 0.48 -32.48
N PHE A 508 22.72 -0.57 -32.83
CA PHE A 508 21.54 -0.97 -32.08
C PHE A 508 21.82 -1.20 -30.59
N LEU A 509 22.95 -1.82 -30.25
CA LEU A 509 23.35 -2.02 -28.85
C LEU A 509 23.71 -0.71 -28.15
N LYS A 510 24.30 0.26 -28.84
CA LYS A 510 24.60 1.59 -28.29
C LYS A 510 23.32 2.37 -28.05
N ASP A 511 22.40 2.38 -29.01
CA ASP A 511 21.13 3.09 -28.91
C ASP A 511 20.28 2.52 -27.77
N TYR A 512 20.20 1.19 -27.67
CA TYR A 512 19.52 0.52 -26.55
C TYR A 512 20.11 0.90 -25.19
N LYS A 513 21.45 0.95 -25.07
CA LYS A 513 22.11 1.37 -23.83
C LYS A 513 21.84 2.85 -23.52
N LEU A 514 21.81 3.72 -24.54
CA LEU A 514 21.51 5.14 -24.37
C LEU A 514 20.07 5.34 -23.89
N GLU A 515 19.10 4.62 -24.46
CA GLU A 515 17.71 4.65 -24.00
C GLU A 515 17.58 4.20 -22.55
N GLN A 516 18.27 3.11 -22.17
CA GLN A 516 18.26 2.62 -20.79
C GLN A 516 18.85 3.65 -19.79
N VAL A 517 19.91 4.35 -20.18
CA VAL A 517 20.50 5.43 -19.35
C VAL A 517 19.55 6.62 -19.25
N LYS A 518 18.90 7.02 -20.36
CA LYS A 518 17.91 8.11 -20.36
C LYS A 518 16.74 7.78 -19.43
N GLU A 519 16.18 6.58 -19.52
CA GLU A 519 15.08 6.14 -18.65
C GLU A 519 15.49 6.19 -17.16
N SER A 520 16.71 5.73 -16.85
CA SER A 520 17.25 5.77 -15.48
C SER A 520 17.41 7.21 -14.98
N LEU A 521 17.87 8.12 -15.84
CA LEU A 521 18.08 9.52 -15.52
C LEU A 521 16.74 10.27 -15.36
N GLU A 522 15.75 10.00 -16.20
CA GLU A 522 14.40 10.53 -16.08
C GLU A 522 13.73 10.07 -14.78
N ARG A 523 13.92 8.80 -14.40
CA ARG A 523 13.42 8.27 -13.13
C ARG A 523 14.09 8.95 -11.93
N LEU A 524 15.40 9.14 -11.96
CA LEU A 524 16.12 9.87 -10.91
C LEU A 524 15.66 11.32 -10.81
N ARG A 525 15.53 12.02 -11.95
CA ARG A 525 15.01 13.38 -12.01
C ARG A 525 13.60 13.47 -11.43
N GLY A 526 12.70 12.56 -11.84
CA GLY A 526 11.33 12.50 -11.34
C GLY A 526 11.28 12.25 -9.83
N SER A 527 12.14 11.37 -9.31
CA SER A 527 12.24 11.10 -7.87
C SER A 527 12.71 12.34 -7.10
N SER A 528 13.78 13.00 -7.53
CA SER A 528 14.33 14.17 -6.85
C SER A 528 13.39 15.37 -6.88
N VAL A 529 12.71 15.60 -8.01
CA VAL A 529 11.69 16.66 -8.12
C VAL A 529 10.48 16.32 -7.25
N GLY A 530 10.05 15.05 -7.24
CA GLY A 530 8.94 14.59 -6.40
C GLY A 530 9.22 14.78 -4.91
N THR A 531 10.40 14.37 -4.42
CA THR A 531 10.76 14.54 -3.01
C THR A 531 10.88 16.01 -2.61
N LEU A 532 11.41 16.87 -3.48
CA LEU A 532 11.48 18.30 -3.23
C LEU A 532 10.09 18.95 -3.15
N LEU A 533 9.20 18.63 -4.09
CA LEU A 533 7.83 19.14 -4.07
C LEU A 533 7.04 18.65 -2.85
N ASP A 534 7.22 17.39 -2.46
CA ASP A 534 6.61 16.84 -1.25
C ASP A 534 7.13 17.54 0.02
N PHE A 535 8.43 17.83 0.08
CA PHE A 535 9.02 18.59 1.18
C PHE A 535 8.44 20.00 1.26
N LEU A 536 8.44 20.74 0.13
CA LEU A 536 7.90 22.10 0.07
C LEU A 536 6.41 22.14 0.44
N ASN A 537 5.62 21.16 0.00
CA ASN A 537 4.21 21.06 0.35
C ASN A 537 3.99 20.79 1.85
N LYS A 538 4.84 19.96 2.47
CA LYS A 538 4.80 19.72 3.92
C LYS A 538 5.14 20.97 4.71
N GLU A 539 6.20 21.69 4.32
CA GLU A 539 6.59 22.94 4.98
C GLU A 539 5.53 24.03 4.80
N LEU A 540 4.92 24.14 3.62
CA LEU A 540 3.81 25.06 3.39
C LEU A 540 2.62 24.76 4.30
N ARG A 541 2.24 23.47 4.45
CA ARG A 541 1.16 23.06 5.36
C ARG A 541 1.52 23.33 6.82
N ARG A 542 2.77 23.07 7.22
CA ARG A 542 3.28 23.39 8.55
C ARG A 542 3.13 24.88 8.84
N LEU A 543 3.59 25.75 7.94
CA LEU A 543 3.46 27.22 8.08
C LEU A 543 2.00 27.67 8.14
N GLN A 544 1.11 27.05 7.37
CA GLN A 544 -0.33 27.34 7.46
C GLN A 544 -0.92 26.92 8.81
N CYS A 545 -0.50 25.78 9.37
CA CYS A 545 -0.91 25.34 10.70
C CYS A 545 -0.38 26.27 11.79
N GLU A 546 0.89 26.70 11.70
CA GLU A 546 1.49 27.67 12.63
C GLU A 546 0.74 29.00 12.61
N ARG A 547 0.40 29.53 11.43
CA ARG A 547 -0.43 30.74 11.31
C ARG A 547 -1.83 30.59 11.93
N LYS A 548 -2.47 29.43 11.73
CA LYS A 548 -3.78 29.14 12.33
C LYS A 548 -3.69 29.04 13.85
N ALA A 549 -2.67 28.36 14.37
CA ALA A 549 -2.44 28.25 15.81
C ALA A 549 -2.19 29.63 16.43
N HIS A 550 -1.35 30.46 15.80
CA HIS A 550 -1.10 31.82 16.24
C HIS A 550 -2.39 32.66 16.26
N ALA A 551 -3.21 32.60 15.20
CA ALA A 551 -4.50 33.29 15.18
C ALA A 551 -5.45 32.83 16.30
N LEU A 552 -5.46 31.53 16.62
CA LEU A 552 -6.22 30.99 17.74
C LEU A 552 -5.70 31.51 19.08
N CYS A 553 -4.38 31.52 19.31
CA CYS A 553 -3.79 32.11 20.52
C CYS A 553 -4.20 33.58 20.69
N MET A 554 -4.09 34.39 19.63
CA MET A 554 -4.51 35.80 19.67
C MET A 554 -6.02 35.97 19.93
N SER A 555 -6.86 35.02 19.54
CA SER A 555 -8.30 35.05 19.88
C SER A 555 -8.55 34.68 21.35
N LEU A 556 -7.83 33.67 21.86
CA LEU A 556 -7.93 33.22 23.24
C LEU A 556 -7.42 34.28 24.21
N GLU A 557 -6.33 34.97 23.90
CA GLU A 557 -5.82 36.08 24.71
C GLU A 557 -6.85 37.21 24.82
N ARG A 558 -7.50 37.58 23.72
CA ARG A 558 -8.61 38.56 23.73
C ARG A 558 -9.77 38.07 24.61
N ASP A 559 -10.15 36.81 24.49
CA ASP A 559 -11.21 36.21 25.32
C ASP A 559 -10.82 36.16 26.80
N LEU A 560 -9.55 35.92 27.13
CA LEU A 560 -9.05 35.97 28.49
C LEU A 560 -9.10 37.40 29.05
N HIS A 561 -8.58 38.38 28.31
CA HIS A 561 -8.63 39.79 28.73
C HIS A 561 -10.07 40.29 28.92
N THR A 562 -11.00 39.90 28.04
CA THR A 562 -12.42 40.28 28.19
C THR A 562 -13.05 39.65 29.43
N ARG A 563 -12.74 38.38 29.73
CA ARG A 563 -13.20 37.69 30.94
C ARG A 563 -12.59 38.27 32.21
N GLU A 564 -11.29 38.55 32.19
CA GLU A 564 -10.57 39.16 33.30
C GLU A 564 -11.09 40.57 33.57
N ALA A 565 -11.33 41.39 32.54
CA ALA A 565 -11.96 42.69 32.70
C ALA A 565 -13.38 42.59 33.28
N ALA A 566 -14.18 41.63 32.80
CA ALA A 566 -15.53 41.38 33.34
C ALA A 566 -15.49 40.91 34.81
N GLU A 567 -14.53 40.06 35.16
CA GLU A 567 -14.33 39.60 36.53
C GLU A 567 -13.80 40.70 37.45
N ALA A 568 -12.82 41.48 36.99
CA ALA A 568 -12.32 42.66 37.70
C ALA A 568 -13.46 43.65 37.98
N GLY A 569 -14.35 43.88 37.01
CA GLY A 569 -15.57 44.67 37.21
C GLY A 569 -16.51 44.08 38.26
N ARG A 570 -16.66 42.73 38.32
CA ARG A 570 -17.43 42.06 39.39
C ARG A 570 -16.76 42.22 40.75
N ARG A 571 -15.44 42.00 40.85
CA ARG A 571 -14.64 42.16 42.08
C ARG A 571 -14.73 43.58 42.61
N GLN A 572 -14.63 44.59 41.74
CA GLN A 572 -14.81 46.00 42.12
C GLN A 572 -16.20 46.27 42.72
N ARG A 573 -17.27 45.75 42.11
CA ARG A 573 -18.63 45.88 42.67
C ARG A 573 -18.80 45.17 44.00
N GLU A 574 -18.19 44.00 44.16
CA GLU A 574 -18.24 43.26 45.43
C GLU A 574 -17.46 43.99 46.52
N LEU A 575 -16.26 44.49 46.23
CA LEU A 575 -15.48 45.30 47.15
C LEU A 575 -16.22 46.58 47.56
N ARG A 576 -16.89 47.25 46.61
CA ARG A 576 -17.73 48.41 46.93
C ARG A 576 -18.86 48.02 47.89
N ARG A 577 -19.59 46.93 47.61
CA ARG A 577 -20.64 46.42 48.51
C ARG A 577 -20.10 46.06 49.90
N ARG A 578 -18.92 45.44 50.00
CA ARG A 578 -18.29 45.13 51.28
C ARG A 578 -17.98 46.41 52.06
N ARG A 579 -17.43 47.45 51.43
CA ARG A 579 -17.21 48.75 52.07
C ARG A 579 -18.51 49.38 52.56
N GLU A 580 -19.55 49.36 51.73
CA GLU A 580 -20.89 49.84 52.12
C GLU A 580 -21.41 49.07 53.34
N HIS A 581 -21.29 47.73 53.35
CA HIS A 581 -21.67 46.90 54.51
C HIS A 581 -20.81 47.18 55.75
N ASP A 582 -19.51 47.39 55.60
CA ASP A 582 -18.61 47.72 56.72
C ASP A 582 -18.96 49.09 57.33
N GLU A 583 -19.32 50.07 56.49
CA GLU A 583 -19.80 51.39 56.95
C GLU A 583 -21.13 51.27 57.70
N ILE A 584 -22.09 50.50 57.15
CA ILE A 584 -23.35 50.21 57.84
C ILE A 584 -23.08 49.52 59.19
N PHE A 585 -22.18 48.53 59.21
CA PHE A 585 -21.83 47.81 60.43
C PHE A 585 -21.20 48.75 61.48
N LYS A 586 -20.29 49.63 61.07
CA LYS A 586 -19.71 50.65 61.97
C LYS A 586 -20.78 51.57 62.55
N GLN A 587 -21.75 52.02 61.75
CA GLN A 587 -22.86 52.84 62.23
C GLN A 587 -23.71 52.08 63.24
N VAL A 588 -24.04 50.82 62.95
CA VAL A 588 -24.80 49.96 63.87
C VAL A 588 -24.06 49.76 65.18
N VAL A 589 -22.77 49.44 65.16
CA VAL A 589 -21.96 49.28 66.38
C VAL A 589 -21.90 50.57 67.17
N LYS A 590 -21.76 51.73 66.50
CA LYS A 590 -21.79 53.03 67.17
C LYS A 590 -23.11 53.27 67.88
N ILE A 591 -24.24 53.00 67.22
CA ILE A 591 -25.57 53.09 67.85
C ILE A 591 -25.67 52.14 69.05
N HIS A 592 -25.16 50.91 68.93
CA HIS A 592 -25.18 49.97 70.06
C HIS A 592 -24.33 50.46 71.23
N GLN A 593 -23.15 51.01 70.97
CA GLN A 593 -22.31 51.63 72.00
C GLN A 593 -23.03 52.82 72.66
N GLU A 594 -23.62 53.73 71.87
CA GLU A 594 -24.41 54.85 72.38
C GLU A 594 -25.60 54.37 73.24
N THR A 595 -26.29 53.28 72.85
CA THR A 595 -27.37 52.71 73.66
C THR A 595 -26.88 52.06 74.96
N VAL A 596 -25.73 51.38 74.93
CA VAL A 596 -25.12 50.80 76.13
C VAL A 596 -24.66 51.90 77.06
N ASP A 597 -24.03 52.95 76.54
CA ASP A 597 -23.57 54.11 77.32
C ASP A 597 -24.75 54.84 77.95
N MET A 598 -25.85 55.04 77.22
CA MET A 598 -27.08 55.62 77.76
C MET A 598 -27.68 54.74 78.88
N TYR A 599 -27.74 53.42 78.66
CA TYR A 599 -28.23 52.49 79.68
C TYR A 599 -27.33 52.47 80.93
N LEU A 600 -26.01 52.53 80.77
CA LEU A 600 -25.07 52.62 81.89
C LEU A 600 -25.19 53.97 82.61
N GLN A 601 -25.39 55.07 81.87
CA GLN A 601 -25.65 56.38 82.47
C GLN A 601 -26.94 56.35 83.28
N ASP A 602 -28.02 55.76 82.77
CA ASP A 602 -29.28 55.63 83.50
C ASP A 602 -29.10 54.83 84.81
N ILE A 603 -28.38 53.70 84.77
CA ILE A 603 -28.06 52.93 86.00
C ILE A 603 -27.22 53.76 86.97
N ILE A 604 -26.23 54.51 86.48
CA ILE A 604 -25.38 55.36 87.33
C ILE A 604 -26.22 56.46 87.97
N VAL A 605 -27.10 57.13 87.21
CA VAL A 605 -27.99 58.17 87.72
C VAL A 605 -28.94 57.59 88.76
N GLU A 606 -29.57 56.44 88.49
CA GLU A 606 -30.44 55.74 89.44
C GLU A 606 -29.67 55.33 90.71
N GLY A 607 -28.44 54.85 90.56
CA GLY A 607 -27.55 54.52 91.68
C GLY A 607 -27.12 55.74 92.50
N MET A 608 -26.85 56.87 91.84
CA MET A 608 -26.54 58.15 92.50
C MET A 608 -27.76 58.70 93.24
N ASP A 609 -28.94 58.63 92.65
CA ASP A 609 -30.20 59.02 93.28
C ASP A 609 -30.47 58.16 94.52
N PHE A 610 -30.24 56.84 94.43
CA PHE A 610 -30.38 55.94 95.58
C PHE A 610 -29.37 56.27 96.70
N ALA A 611 -28.09 56.47 96.36
CA ALA A 611 -27.06 56.81 97.34
C ALA A 611 -27.30 58.17 98.00
N SER A 612 -27.72 59.17 97.22
CA SER A 612 -28.05 60.50 97.73
C SER A 612 -29.28 60.48 98.63
N GLN A 613 -30.31 59.69 98.30
CA GLN A 613 -31.46 59.46 99.17
C GLN A 613 -31.06 58.79 100.50
N ASP A 614 -30.18 57.78 100.45
CA ASP A 614 -29.70 57.10 101.66
C ASP A 614 -28.83 58.01 102.54
N GLU A 615 -27.95 58.81 101.93
CA GLU A 615 -27.14 59.81 102.65
C GLU A 615 -28.01 60.92 103.24
N ALA A 616 -29.00 61.43 102.49
CA ALA A 616 -29.97 62.40 103.00
C ALA A 616 -30.80 61.82 104.16
N SER A 617 -31.23 60.56 104.05
CA SER A 617 -31.93 59.83 105.12
C SER A 617 -31.06 59.68 106.37
N CYS A 618 -29.78 59.32 106.21
CA CYS A 618 -28.82 59.24 107.32
C CYS A 618 -28.58 60.62 107.97
N TYR A 619 -28.44 61.67 107.16
CA TYR A 619 -28.26 63.05 107.64
C TYR A 619 -29.49 63.54 108.42
N ILE A 620 -30.70 63.33 107.90
CA ILE A 620 -31.96 63.67 108.58
C ILE A 620 -32.09 62.89 109.89
N LYS A 621 -31.78 61.58 109.90
CA LYS A 621 -31.78 60.77 111.13
C LYS A 621 -30.74 61.28 112.14
N ALA A 622 -29.57 61.73 111.70
CA ALA A 622 -28.56 62.31 112.58
C ALA A 622 -29.01 63.64 113.18
N ILE A 623 -29.69 64.50 112.40
CA ILE A 623 -30.32 65.73 112.91
C ILE A 623 -31.44 65.38 113.89
N ALA A 624 -32.32 64.45 113.56
CA ALA A 624 -33.41 64.02 114.43
C ALA A 624 -32.86 63.53 115.78
N ARG A 625 -31.80 62.69 115.77
CA ARG A 625 -31.11 62.27 117.01
C ARG A 625 -30.52 63.44 117.80
N LYS A 626 -29.98 64.47 117.14
CA LYS A 626 -29.49 65.68 117.84
C LYS A 626 -30.64 66.42 118.52
N ILE A 627 -31.77 66.59 117.82
CA ILE A 627 -32.97 67.20 118.39
C ILE A 627 -33.52 66.34 119.55
N ASP A 628 -33.54 65.01 119.41
CA ASP A 628 -33.94 64.09 120.49
C ASP A 628 -33.03 64.25 121.71
N LEU A 629 -31.70 64.35 121.52
CA LEU A 629 -30.75 64.62 122.61
C LEU A 629 -30.96 66.00 123.25
N GLU A 630 -31.13 67.06 122.46
CA GLU A 630 -31.40 68.42 122.95
C GLU A 630 -32.74 68.49 123.72
N THR A 631 -33.77 67.77 123.26
CA THR A 631 -35.05 67.69 123.97
C THR A 631 -34.94 66.87 125.25
N GLU A 632 -34.21 65.75 125.26
CA GLU A 632 -33.91 65.00 126.49
C GLU A 632 -33.12 65.83 127.52
N GLU A 633 -32.21 66.70 127.07
CA GLU A 633 -31.50 67.64 127.94
C GLU A 633 -32.44 68.71 128.52
N LEU A 634 -33.40 69.21 127.74
CA LEU A 634 -34.41 70.16 128.21
C LEU A 634 -35.40 69.54 129.21
N TYR A 635 -35.73 68.24 129.11
CA TYR A 635 -36.59 67.56 130.08
C TYR A 635 -35.87 67.16 131.38
N LYS A 636 -34.54 67.24 131.44
CA LYS A 636 -33.72 66.96 132.64
C LYS A 636 -33.42 68.22 133.48
N LEU A 637 -33.86 69.39 133.02
CA LEU A 637 -33.92 70.67 133.76
C LEU A 637 -35.36 70.90 134.26
#